data_AF-A0A4R9L6M2-F1
#
_entry.id   AF-A0A4R9L6M2-F1
#
_cell.length_a   1.000
_cell.length_b   1.000
_cell.length_c   1.000
_cell.angle_alpha   90.00
_cell.angle_beta   90.00
_cell.angle_gamma   90.00
#
_symmetry.space_group_name_H-M   'P 1'
#
loop_
_entity.id
_entity.type
_entity.pdbx_description
1 polymer ?
#
loop_
_entity_poly.entity_id
_entity_poly.type
_entity_poly.pdbx_seq_one_letter_code
_entity_poly.pdbx_strand_id
1 'polypeptide(L)'
;MFRVMKRIFALTLIFSSLLFSSSAFAAGTYSEGWAVVKLIQFESRGLVFDSHEGLLEFTTFDKAEKCEASKDECFAPLKEKVEFSVRPENGEVVNFLNNNLNQEILVHYRIHRFEPIALSTDFEVIGAMKQLPSFPKDAVDKIIVEKSGAKRNFSVAGRILKLEYQGTMIGTYEGLYLDEVRGKVHPFSITNETVATFAWDTMKFGTKYFLGVSVAFATGWRKSDFDIFEINYKAPAGGAYPELKK
;
A
#
# COMPACT_ATOMS: atom_id res chain seq x y z
N MET A 1 46.31 3.91 40.27
CA MET A 1 45.90 3.86 38.84
C MET A 1 44.80 2.85 38.50
N PHE A 2 44.36 1.94 39.38
CA PHE A 2 43.37 0.89 39.04
C PHE A 2 41.89 1.23 39.27
N ARG A 3 41.55 2.41 39.80
CA ARG A 3 40.16 2.80 40.13
C ARG A 3 39.42 3.56 39.03
N VAL A 4 40.14 4.16 38.09
CA VAL A 4 39.56 4.96 36.99
C VAL A 4 39.13 4.07 35.81
N MET A 5 39.78 2.92 35.64
CA MET A 5 39.55 2.02 34.49
C MET A 5 38.23 1.21 34.59
N LYS A 6 37.71 1.00 35.80
CA LYS A 6 36.41 0.30 36.00
C LYS A 6 35.18 1.16 35.72
N ARG A 7 35.28 2.50 35.79
CA ARG A 7 34.14 3.41 35.51
C ARG A 7 33.94 3.63 34.02
N ILE A 8 35.01 3.59 33.24
CA ILE A 8 34.94 3.79 31.77
C ILE A 8 34.33 2.57 31.08
N PHE A 9 34.61 1.36 31.58
CA PHE A 9 34.08 0.11 31.00
C PHE A 9 32.59 -0.12 31.30
N ALA A 10 32.07 0.43 32.40
CA ALA A 10 30.64 0.36 32.72
C ALA A 10 29.79 1.36 31.91
N LEU A 11 30.39 2.46 31.44
CA LEU A 11 29.72 3.48 30.63
C LEU A 11 29.63 3.09 29.15
N THR A 12 30.57 2.28 28.64
CA THR A 12 30.50 1.75 27.26
C THR A 12 29.50 0.61 27.08
N LEU A 13 29.04 -0.05 28.15
CA LEU A 13 28.07 -1.14 28.07
C LEU A 13 26.60 -0.70 28.19
N ILE A 14 26.35 0.54 28.62
CA ILE A 14 25.01 1.13 28.73
C ILE A 14 24.63 1.92 27.45
N PHE A 15 25.62 2.39 26.69
CA PHE A 15 25.37 3.09 25.42
C PHE A 15 25.11 2.15 24.24
N SER A 16 25.47 0.87 24.34
CA SER A 16 25.21 -0.13 23.30
C SER A 16 23.84 -0.84 23.44
N SER A 17 23.18 -0.71 24.59
CA SER A 17 21.84 -1.30 24.83
C SER A 17 20.67 -0.34 24.56
N LEU A 18 20.95 0.94 24.29
CA LEU A 18 19.94 1.96 23.96
C LEU A 18 19.74 2.18 22.45
N LEU A 19 20.38 1.36 21.60
CA LEU A 19 20.25 1.44 20.13
C LEU A 19 19.32 0.37 19.52
N PHE A 20 18.56 -0.39 20.33
CA PHE A 20 17.68 -1.46 19.85
C PHE A 20 16.19 -1.23 20.15
N SER A 21 15.70 0.02 20.10
CA SER A 21 14.28 0.29 20.36
C SER A 21 13.61 1.27 19.39
N SER A 22 14.30 1.71 18.35
CA SER A 22 13.64 2.31 17.19
C SER A 22 13.47 1.23 16.14
N SER A 23 12.24 0.98 15.73
CA SER A 23 11.89 0.27 14.49
C SER A 23 12.83 0.80 13.41
N ALA A 24 13.89 0.03 13.13
CA ALA A 24 14.79 0.34 12.05
C ALA A 24 13.93 0.21 10.80
N PHE A 25 13.48 1.35 10.28
CA PHE A 25 13.05 1.47 8.90
C PHE A 25 14.06 0.66 8.10
N ALA A 26 13.56 -0.44 7.54
CA ALA A 26 14.35 -1.31 6.69
C ALA A 26 15.03 -0.44 5.65
N ALA A 27 16.35 -0.28 5.80
CA ALA A 27 17.18 0.36 4.83
C ALA A 27 17.21 -0.56 3.60
N GLY A 28 16.18 -0.45 2.75
CA GLY A 28 16.13 -1.02 1.41
C GLY A 28 16.12 -2.55 1.28
N THR A 29 15.79 -3.33 2.32
CA THR A 29 15.72 -4.80 2.21
C THR A 29 14.40 -5.30 1.61
N TYR A 30 13.31 -4.56 1.81
CA TYR A 30 12.01 -4.85 1.24
C TYR A 30 11.22 -3.56 0.93
N SER A 31 10.24 -3.63 0.02
CA SER A 31 9.14 -2.65 -0.02
C SER A 31 7.95 -3.17 0.79
N GLU A 32 7.15 -2.27 1.34
CA GLU A 32 5.96 -2.61 2.14
C GLU A 32 4.73 -1.93 1.52
N GLY A 33 3.60 -2.64 1.49
CA GLY A 33 2.41 -2.14 0.85
C GLY A 33 1.14 -2.89 1.23
N TRP A 34 0.02 -2.31 0.84
CA TRP A 34 -1.32 -2.85 1.03
C TRP A 34 -1.97 -3.10 -0.33
N ALA A 35 -2.72 -4.19 -0.46
CA ALA A 35 -3.45 -4.49 -1.68
C ALA A 35 -4.78 -5.21 -1.44
N VAL A 36 -5.79 -4.84 -2.23
CA VAL A 36 -7.05 -5.56 -2.35
C VAL A 36 -6.88 -6.66 -3.39
N VAL A 37 -7.03 -7.90 -2.96
CA VAL A 37 -6.71 -9.10 -3.74
C VAL A 37 -7.79 -10.15 -3.54
N LYS A 38 -7.94 -11.06 -4.50
CA LYS A 38 -8.73 -12.27 -4.30
C LYS A 38 -7.80 -13.42 -3.92
N LEU A 39 -8.05 -14.07 -2.80
CA LEU A 39 -7.31 -15.25 -2.39
C LEU A 39 -7.78 -16.47 -3.20
N ILE A 40 -6.93 -17.04 -4.04
CA ILE A 40 -7.30 -18.14 -4.94
C ILE A 40 -6.92 -19.50 -4.34
N GLN A 41 -5.72 -19.60 -3.78
CA GLN A 41 -5.17 -20.82 -3.20
C GLN A 41 -4.38 -20.48 -1.94
N PHE A 42 -4.38 -21.38 -0.98
CA PHE A 42 -3.56 -21.30 0.22
C PHE A 42 -3.39 -22.71 0.79
N GLU A 43 -2.15 -23.15 0.94
CA GLU A 43 -1.78 -24.50 1.37
C GLU A 43 -0.52 -24.44 2.24
N SER A 44 -0.40 -25.38 3.17
CA SER A 44 0.89 -25.61 3.84
C SER A 44 1.81 -26.37 2.89
N ARG A 45 2.97 -25.79 2.56
CA ARG A 45 3.96 -26.42 1.68
C ARG A 45 5.36 -26.14 2.21
N GLY A 46 6.06 -27.20 2.60
CA GLY A 46 7.44 -27.10 3.08
C GLY A 46 8.08 -28.48 3.20
N LEU A 47 9.19 -28.72 2.49
CA LEU A 47 10.00 -29.94 2.66
C LEU A 47 11.19 -29.73 3.61
N VAL A 48 11.64 -28.48 3.79
CA VAL A 48 12.86 -28.12 4.56
C VAL A 48 12.58 -27.07 5.65
N PHE A 49 11.67 -26.13 5.39
CA PHE A 49 11.14 -25.18 6.37
C PHE A 49 9.62 -25.21 6.27
N ASP A 50 8.92 -25.18 7.39
CA ASP A 50 7.48 -24.97 7.39
C ASP A 50 7.25 -23.56 6.82
N SER A 51 6.51 -23.43 5.74
CA SER A 51 5.94 -22.16 5.28
C SER A 51 4.55 -22.44 4.70
N HIS A 52 3.73 -21.40 4.68
CA HIS A 52 2.44 -21.48 4.00
C HIS A 52 2.52 -20.68 2.71
N GLU A 53 2.05 -21.30 1.64
CA GLU A 53 2.16 -20.77 0.29
C GLU A 53 0.77 -20.61 -0.31
N GLY A 54 0.61 -19.66 -1.22
CA GLY A 54 -0.65 -19.46 -1.89
C GLY A 54 -0.56 -18.65 -3.16
N LEU A 55 -1.74 -18.37 -3.71
CA LEU A 55 -1.90 -17.60 -4.94
C LEU A 55 -2.93 -16.50 -4.72
N LEU A 56 -2.50 -15.25 -4.92
CA LEU A 56 -3.36 -14.08 -4.93
C LEU A 56 -3.66 -13.66 -6.36
N GLU A 57 -4.89 -13.22 -6.61
CA GLU A 57 -5.28 -12.56 -7.86
C GLU A 57 -5.44 -11.07 -7.62
N PHE A 58 -4.57 -10.29 -8.24
CA PHE A 58 -4.56 -8.83 -8.26
C PHE A 58 -5.40 -8.33 -9.44
N THR A 59 -6.05 -7.18 -9.24
CA THR A 59 -6.64 -6.42 -10.36
C THR A 59 -5.68 -5.29 -10.72
N THR A 60 -5.15 -5.32 -11.94
CA THR A 60 -4.14 -4.37 -12.46
C THR A 60 -4.54 -3.91 -13.86
N PHE A 61 -3.63 -3.32 -14.63
CA PHE A 61 -3.84 -2.88 -16.01
C PHE A 61 -2.67 -3.31 -16.90
N ASP A 62 -2.91 -3.35 -18.22
CA ASP A 62 -1.89 -3.75 -19.19
C ASP A 62 -0.97 -2.55 -19.48
N LYS A 63 0.28 -2.65 -19.03
CA LYS A 63 1.29 -1.62 -19.28
C LYS A 63 1.75 -1.56 -20.74
N ALA A 64 1.55 -2.64 -21.49
CA ALA A 64 1.93 -2.74 -22.90
C ALA A 64 0.77 -2.37 -23.86
N GLU A 65 -0.38 -1.95 -23.30
CA GLU A 65 -1.57 -1.61 -24.08
C GLU A 65 -1.26 -0.47 -25.05
N LYS A 66 -1.45 -0.72 -26.35
CA LYS A 66 -1.42 0.33 -27.37
C LYS A 66 -2.78 1.02 -27.38
N CYS A 67 -2.89 2.12 -26.63
CA CYS A 67 -4.15 2.85 -26.46
C CYS A 67 -3.97 4.36 -26.67
N GLU A 68 -5.05 5.05 -27.09
CA GLU A 68 -5.08 6.50 -27.13
C GLU A 68 -5.67 7.08 -25.83
N ALA A 69 -4.85 7.75 -25.03
CA ALA A 69 -5.29 8.37 -23.77
C ALA A 69 -6.35 9.47 -23.96
N SER A 70 -6.41 10.11 -25.13
CA SER A 70 -7.42 11.11 -25.49
C SER A 70 -8.81 10.53 -25.73
N LYS A 71 -8.90 9.24 -26.04
CA LYS A 71 -10.15 8.51 -26.32
C LYS A 71 -10.64 7.65 -25.15
N ASP A 72 -9.97 7.75 -23.99
CA ASP A 72 -10.30 6.97 -22.78
C ASP A 72 -10.14 5.44 -22.96
N GLU A 73 -9.31 5.03 -23.93
CA GLU A 73 -9.13 3.62 -24.29
C GLU A 73 -8.22 2.88 -23.32
N CYS A 74 -7.26 3.59 -22.71
CA CYS A 74 -6.23 3.02 -21.85
C CYS A 74 -6.76 2.43 -20.54
N PHE A 75 -5.88 1.67 -19.86
CA PHE A 75 -6.05 1.20 -18.48
C PHE A 75 -7.14 0.14 -18.34
N ALA A 76 -7.30 -0.71 -19.35
CA ALA A 76 -8.19 -1.85 -19.27
C ALA A 76 -7.79 -2.78 -18.10
N PRO A 77 -8.74 -3.21 -17.26
CA PRO A 77 -8.44 -4.05 -16.11
C PRO A 77 -8.01 -5.44 -16.55
N LEU A 78 -6.97 -5.98 -15.92
CA LEU A 78 -6.54 -7.37 -16.06
C LEU A 78 -6.34 -8.03 -14.71
N LYS A 79 -6.36 -9.35 -14.71
CA LYS A 79 -6.12 -10.18 -13.52
C LYS A 79 -4.72 -10.74 -13.58
N GLU A 80 -3.92 -10.43 -12.56
CA GLU A 80 -2.55 -10.92 -12.41
C GLU A 80 -2.49 -11.86 -11.22
N LYS A 81 -1.88 -13.04 -11.40
CA LYS A 81 -1.71 -14.03 -10.33
C LYS A 81 -0.32 -13.89 -9.75
N VAL A 82 -0.23 -13.78 -8.43
CA VAL A 82 1.02 -13.58 -7.69
C VAL A 82 1.10 -14.65 -6.61
N GLU A 83 2.18 -15.42 -6.64
CA GLU A 83 2.50 -16.38 -5.59
C GLU A 83 2.95 -15.63 -4.33
N PHE A 84 2.58 -16.13 -3.16
CA PHE A 84 2.98 -15.52 -1.89
C PHE A 84 3.32 -16.56 -0.85
N SER A 85 4.13 -16.12 0.12
CA SER A 85 4.49 -16.90 1.30
C SER A 85 4.03 -16.22 2.59
N VAL A 86 3.76 -17.02 3.61
CA VAL A 86 3.50 -16.59 4.99
C VAL A 86 4.37 -17.41 5.92
N ARG A 87 5.05 -16.73 6.85
CA ARG A 87 5.85 -17.39 7.88
C ARG A 87 4.95 -18.14 8.87
N PRO A 88 5.31 -19.36 9.31
CA PRO A 88 4.49 -20.16 10.24
C PRO A 88 4.19 -19.47 11.56
N GLU A 89 5.11 -18.66 12.07
CA GLU A 89 4.93 -17.91 13.31
C GLU A 89 3.76 -16.92 13.24
N ASN A 90 3.32 -16.53 12.04
CA ASN A 90 2.17 -15.66 11.84
C ASN A 90 0.85 -16.44 11.79
N GLY A 91 0.55 -17.14 12.89
CA GLY A 91 -0.64 -17.99 13.01
C GLY A 91 -1.96 -17.24 12.80
N GLU A 92 -2.02 -15.95 13.12
CA GLU A 92 -3.21 -15.11 12.88
C GLU A 92 -3.49 -14.97 11.38
N VAL A 93 -2.47 -14.63 10.57
CA VAL A 93 -2.61 -14.52 9.12
C VAL A 93 -2.92 -15.88 8.50
N VAL A 94 -2.22 -16.94 8.90
CA VAL A 94 -2.47 -18.30 8.40
C VAL A 94 -3.93 -18.72 8.65
N ASN A 95 -4.43 -18.53 9.87
CA ASN A 95 -5.81 -18.83 10.22
C ASN A 95 -6.80 -17.96 9.44
N PHE A 96 -6.51 -16.67 9.27
CA PHE A 96 -7.36 -15.80 8.46
C PHE A 96 -7.44 -16.28 7.01
N LEU A 97 -6.31 -16.58 6.36
CA LEU A 97 -6.27 -16.99 4.96
C LEU A 97 -6.97 -18.34 4.73
N ASN A 98 -6.76 -19.32 5.61
CA ASN A 98 -7.46 -20.61 5.57
C ASN A 98 -8.99 -20.46 5.57
N ASN A 99 -9.51 -19.48 6.31
CA ASN A 99 -10.95 -19.24 6.45
C ASN A 99 -11.55 -18.35 5.35
N ASN A 100 -10.75 -17.80 4.44
CA ASN A 100 -11.18 -16.79 3.47
C ASN A 100 -10.76 -17.12 2.03
N LEU A 101 -10.56 -18.40 1.71
CA LEU A 101 -10.36 -18.87 0.35
C LEU A 101 -11.49 -18.40 -0.59
N ASN A 102 -11.11 -18.00 -1.80
CA ASN A 102 -11.97 -17.45 -2.85
C ASN A 102 -12.65 -16.11 -2.52
N GLN A 103 -12.25 -15.43 -1.45
CA GLN A 103 -12.78 -14.12 -1.07
C GLN A 103 -11.84 -12.98 -1.46
N GLU A 104 -12.43 -11.81 -1.70
CA GLU A 104 -11.67 -10.56 -1.78
C GLU A 104 -11.28 -10.11 -0.37
N ILE A 105 -9.99 -9.89 -0.16
CA ILE A 105 -9.38 -9.53 1.12
C ILE A 105 -8.39 -8.37 0.91
N LEU A 106 -8.12 -7.65 1.99
CA LEU A 106 -7.04 -6.69 2.05
C LEU A 106 -5.82 -7.37 2.66
N VAL A 107 -4.71 -7.41 1.94
CA VAL A 107 -3.43 -7.94 2.42
C VAL A 107 -2.44 -6.82 2.68
N HIS A 108 -1.71 -6.94 3.78
CA HIS A 108 -0.49 -6.20 4.08
C HIS A 108 0.69 -7.10 3.74
N TYR A 109 1.59 -6.61 2.90
CA TYR A 109 2.67 -7.43 2.34
C TYR A 109 4.01 -6.72 2.32
N ARG A 110 5.06 -7.52 2.20
CA ARG A 110 6.43 -7.10 1.90
C ARG A 110 6.93 -7.76 0.63
N ILE A 111 7.66 -7.03 -0.19
CA ILE A 111 8.40 -7.59 -1.32
C ILE A 111 9.88 -7.49 -1.00
N HIS A 112 10.50 -8.64 -0.77
CA HIS A 112 11.92 -8.74 -0.45
C HIS A 112 12.79 -8.46 -1.68
N ARG A 113 13.81 -7.62 -1.53
CA ARG A 113 14.77 -7.32 -2.61
C ARG A 113 15.92 -8.31 -2.69
N PHE A 114 16.07 -9.15 -1.67
CA PHE A 114 17.05 -10.21 -1.55
C PHE A 114 16.33 -11.51 -1.22
N GLU A 115 16.90 -12.65 -1.60
CA GLU A 115 16.30 -13.96 -1.36
C GLU A 115 16.02 -14.16 0.15
N PRO A 116 14.73 -14.27 0.55
CA PRO A 116 14.36 -14.37 1.95
C PRO A 116 14.70 -15.76 2.52
N ILE A 117 15.27 -15.77 3.72
CA ILE A 117 15.47 -17.02 4.45
C ILE A 117 14.09 -17.55 4.90
N ALA A 118 13.82 -18.82 4.59
CA ALA A 118 12.62 -19.58 4.98
C ALA A 118 11.28 -19.12 4.37
N LEU A 119 11.30 -18.47 3.20
CA LEU A 119 10.11 -18.27 2.36
C LEU A 119 10.36 -18.85 0.97
N SER A 120 9.30 -19.31 0.31
CA SER A 120 9.41 -19.83 -1.07
C SER A 120 9.31 -18.73 -2.13
N THR A 121 8.84 -17.54 -1.75
CA THR A 121 8.63 -16.39 -2.64
C THR A 121 9.21 -15.11 -2.04
N ASP A 122 9.46 -14.12 -2.88
CA ASP A 122 9.84 -12.77 -2.47
C ASP A 122 8.66 -11.94 -1.96
N PHE A 123 7.42 -12.38 -2.20
CA PHE A 123 6.19 -11.73 -1.76
C PHE A 123 5.70 -12.35 -0.43
N GLU A 124 5.94 -11.66 0.67
CA GLU A 124 5.53 -12.09 2.00
C GLU A 124 4.23 -11.40 2.42
N VAL A 125 3.18 -12.16 2.76
CA VAL A 125 1.99 -11.61 3.40
C VAL A 125 2.20 -11.58 4.92
N ILE A 126 2.19 -10.37 5.50
CA ILE A 126 2.44 -10.13 6.93
C ILE A 126 1.18 -9.75 7.70
N GLY A 127 0.09 -9.41 7.00
CA GLY A 127 -1.21 -9.12 7.59
C GLY A 127 -2.33 -9.35 6.57
N ALA A 128 -3.52 -9.69 7.04
CA ALA A 128 -4.69 -9.84 6.17
C ALA A 128 -5.97 -9.54 6.94
N MET A 129 -6.94 -8.92 6.27
CA MET A 129 -8.25 -8.62 6.86
C MET A 129 -9.34 -8.54 5.79
N LYS A 130 -10.60 -8.67 6.21
CA LYS A 130 -11.73 -8.30 5.35
C LYS A 130 -11.87 -6.80 5.33
N GLN A 131 -12.25 -6.27 4.17
CA GLN A 131 -12.65 -4.88 4.10
C GLN A 131 -14.01 -4.69 4.79
N LEU A 132 -14.15 -3.59 5.53
CA LEU A 132 -15.41 -3.21 6.15
C LEU A 132 -16.38 -2.68 5.09
N PRO A 133 -17.66 -3.05 5.11
CA PRO A 133 -18.60 -2.67 4.06
C PRO A 133 -18.99 -1.19 4.08
N SER A 134 -18.69 -0.48 5.16
CA SER A 134 -19.07 0.93 5.36
C SER A 134 -18.04 1.68 6.20
N PHE A 135 -18.00 3.00 6.04
CA PHE A 135 -17.21 3.89 6.90
C PHE A 135 -17.79 3.94 8.33
N PRO A 136 -16.94 3.95 9.37
CA PRO A 136 -17.33 4.28 10.73
C PRO A 136 -17.98 5.68 10.78
N LYS A 137 -18.96 5.87 11.68
CA LYS A 137 -19.67 7.15 11.80
C LYS A 137 -18.79 8.29 12.30
N ASP A 138 -17.72 7.94 13.00
CA ASP A 138 -16.72 8.79 13.62
C ASP A 138 -15.44 8.91 12.78
N ALA A 139 -15.37 8.27 11.60
CA ALA A 139 -14.24 8.39 10.70
C ALA A 139 -14.13 9.84 10.18
N VAL A 140 -12.89 10.29 9.99
CA VAL A 140 -12.62 11.57 9.33
C VAL A 140 -13.12 11.46 7.88
N ASP A 141 -14.08 12.32 7.51
CA ASP A 141 -14.80 12.19 6.24
C ASP A 141 -13.95 12.46 4.99
N LYS A 142 -12.88 13.25 5.15
CA LYS A 142 -12.01 13.63 4.03
C LYS A 142 -10.63 14.11 4.49
N ILE A 143 -9.68 14.02 3.56
CA ILE A 143 -8.40 14.71 3.58
C ILE A 143 -8.25 15.50 2.28
N ILE A 144 -7.73 16.72 2.37
CA ILE A 144 -7.39 17.54 1.20
C ILE A 144 -6.06 18.24 1.45
N VAL A 145 -5.17 18.17 0.46
CA VAL A 145 -3.88 18.86 0.47
C VAL A 145 -3.70 19.67 -0.80
N GLU A 146 -2.61 20.44 -0.87
CA GLU A 146 -2.24 21.18 -2.08
C GLU A 146 -1.97 20.22 -3.25
N LYS A 147 -2.37 20.65 -4.45
CA LYS A 147 -2.25 19.86 -5.67
C LYS A 147 -0.82 19.91 -6.18
N SER A 148 -0.25 18.76 -6.55
CA SER A 148 1.08 18.71 -7.18
C SER A 148 1.03 18.93 -8.70
N GLY A 149 -0.11 18.66 -9.34
CA GLY A 149 -0.33 18.82 -10.79
C GLY A 149 -1.09 20.10 -11.16
N ALA A 150 -0.67 20.76 -12.24
CA ALA A 150 -1.31 21.97 -12.77
C ALA A 150 -2.04 21.77 -14.12
N LYS A 151 -1.94 20.59 -14.75
CA LYS A 151 -2.48 20.38 -16.12
C LYS A 151 -3.99 20.22 -16.14
N ARG A 152 -4.51 19.34 -15.28
CA ARG A 152 -5.95 19.11 -15.07
C ARG A 152 -6.18 18.50 -13.71
N ASN A 153 -7.38 18.70 -13.17
CA ASN A 153 -7.83 18.06 -11.93
C ASN A 153 -9.22 17.49 -12.17
N PHE A 154 -9.50 16.33 -11.59
CA PHE A 154 -10.80 15.69 -11.69
C PHE A 154 -11.08 14.85 -10.45
N SER A 155 -12.34 14.47 -10.28
CA SER A 155 -12.76 13.52 -9.24
C SER A 155 -13.11 12.20 -9.88
N VAL A 156 -12.66 11.11 -9.24
CA VAL A 156 -13.01 9.73 -9.59
C VAL A 156 -13.84 9.15 -8.45
N ALA A 157 -14.91 8.44 -8.77
CA ALA A 157 -15.61 7.60 -7.80
C ALA A 157 -15.11 6.16 -7.93
N GLY A 158 -14.57 5.61 -6.84
CA GLY A 158 -14.03 4.26 -6.85
C GLY A 158 -13.24 3.91 -5.60
N ARG A 159 -12.21 3.08 -5.75
CA ARG A 159 -11.42 2.55 -4.63
C ARG A 159 -9.97 2.31 -4.99
N ILE A 160 -9.08 2.51 -4.01
CA ILE A 160 -7.67 2.15 -4.09
C ILE A 160 -7.54 0.64 -3.98
N LEU A 161 -6.87 0.05 -4.97
CA LEU A 161 -6.61 -1.39 -5.07
C LEU A 161 -5.22 -1.75 -4.53
N LYS A 162 -4.24 -0.87 -4.66
CA LYS A 162 -2.86 -1.10 -4.24
C LYS A 162 -2.24 0.22 -3.78
N LEU A 163 -1.45 0.18 -2.72
CA LEU A 163 -0.60 1.30 -2.29
C LEU A 163 0.69 0.77 -1.65
N GLU A 164 1.84 1.11 -2.24
CA GLU A 164 3.15 0.60 -1.85
C GLU A 164 4.14 1.75 -1.65
N TYR A 165 4.86 1.73 -0.53
CA TYR A 165 5.94 2.66 -0.28
C TYR A 165 7.21 2.23 -1.02
N GLN A 166 7.76 3.10 -1.87
CA GLN A 166 8.93 2.77 -2.70
C GLN A 166 10.29 2.99 -2.01
N GLY A 167 10.32 3.53 -0.78
CA GLY A 167 11.53 3.66 0.03
C GLY A 167 12.14 5.08 0.08
N THR A 168 13.20 5.22 0.89
CA THR A 168 13.73 6.50 1.41
C THR A 168 14.37 7.46 0.42
N MET A 169 14.70 7.05 -0.82
CA MET A 169 15.27 7.96 -1.82
C MET A 169 14.21 8.76 -2.58
N ILE A 170 13.00 8.19 -2.73
CA ILE A 170 11.89 8.79 -3.47
C ILE A 170 10.69 8.57 -2.56
N GLY A 171 10.42 9.55 -1.69
CA GLY A 171 9.34 9.53 -0.70
C GLY A 171 7.94 9.60 -1.33
N THR A 172 7.68 8.71 -2.29
CA THR A 172 6.46 8.62 -3.05
C THR A 172 5.84 7.25 -2.83
N TYR A 173 4.54 7.25 -2.63
CA TYR A 173 3.74 6.04 -2.59
C TYR A 173 3.19 5.80 -3.97
N GLU A 174 3.26 4.57 -4.44
CA GLU A 174 2.79 4.20 -5.77
C GLU A 174 1.65 3.21 -5.63
N GLY A 175 0.60 3.42 -6.41
CA GLY A 175 -0.63 2.66 -6.24
C GLY A 175 -1.45 2.52 -7.50
N LEU A 176 -2.54 1.78 -7.35
CA LEU A 176 -3.57 1.56 -8.37
C LEU A 176 -4.92 1.92 -7.78
N TYR A 177 -5.74 2.67 -8.50
CA TYR A 177 -7.16 2.84 -8.15
C TYR A 177 -8.05 2.30 -9.26
N LEU A 178 -9.20 1.75 -8.87
CA LEU A 178 -10.29 1.41 -9.76
C LEU A 178 -11.20 2.64 -9.91
N ASP A 179 -11.32 3.15 -11.14
CA ASP A 179 -12.44 4.00 -11.52
C ASP A 179 -13.65 3.09 -11.75
N GLU A 180 -14.60 3.10 -10.82
CA GLU A 180 -15.78 2.23 -10.89
C GLU A 180 -16.80 2.70 -11.94
N VAL A 181 -16.78 3.98 -12.31
CA VAL A 181 -17.70 4.52 -13.32
C VAL A 181 -17.27 4.06 -14.71
N ARG A 182 -15.95 4.04 -14.96
CA ARG A 182 -15.37 3.66 -16.25
C ARG A 182 -14.93 2.21 -16.32
N GLY A 183 -14.82 1.53 -15.18
CA GLY A 183 -14.28 0.17 -15.09
C GLY A 183 -12.80 0.11 -15.47
N LYS A 184 -12.02 1.14 -15.12
CA LYS A 184 -10.60 1.30 -15.51
C LYS A 184 -9.68 1.28 -14.29
N VAL A 185 -8.46 0.79 -14.43
CA VAL A 185 -7.49 0.70 -13.33
C VAL A 185 -6.30 1.62 -13.59
N HIS A 186 -6.24 2.73 -12.89
CA HIS A 186 -5.26 3.76 -13.14
C HIS A 186 -4.09 3.69 -12.15
N PRO A 187 -2.84 3.85 -12.63
CA PRO A 187 -1.71 4.09 -11.75
C PRO A 187 -1.79 5.49 -11.15
N PHE A 188 -1.40 5.63 -9.89
CA PHE A 188 -1.26 6.92 -9.24
C PHE A 188 -0.05 6.93 -8.34
N SER A 189 0.40 8.13 -8.01
CA SER A 189 1.39 8.39 -6.98
C SER A 189 0.77 9.23 -5.87
N ILE A 190 1.34 9.16 -4.66
CA ILE A 190 1.07 10.12 -3.59
C ILE A 190 2.41 10.66 -3.13
N THR A 191 2.56 11.98 -3.27
CA THR A 191 3.74 12.74 -2.84
C THR A 191 3.62 13.29 -1.41
N ASN A 192 2.42 13.24 -0.82
CA ASN A 192 2.14 13.74 0.52
C ASN A 192 1.89 12.59 1.52
N GLU A 193 2.76 12.49 2.53
CA GLU A 193 2.70 11.48 3.59
C GLU A 193 1.33 11.40 4.31
N THR A 194 0.70 12.55 4.54
CA THR A 194 -0.60 12.63 5.24
C THR A 194 -1.70 11.98 4.40
N VAL A 195 -1.68 12.23 3.08
CA VAL A 195 -2.63 11.59 2.15
C VAL A 195 -2.35 10.10 2.04
N ALA A 196 -1.07 9.69 2.02
CA ALA A 196 -0.71 8.27 1.96
C ALA A 196 -1.17 7.50 3.20
N THR A 197 -1.01 8.09 4.39
CA THR A 197 -1.49 7.51 5.65
C THR A 197 -3.00 7.36 5.63
N PHE A 198 -3.71 8.44 5.25
CA PHE A 198 -5.17 8.41 5.12
C PHE A 198 -5.63 7.39 4.06
N ALA A 199 -4.89 7.23 2.97
CA ALA A 199 -5.17 6.26 1.92
C ALA A 199 -5.06 4.81 2.42
N TRP A 200 -4.02 4.46 3.19
CA TRP A 200 -3.92 3.13 3.81
C TRP A 200 -5.09 2.83 4.74
N ASP A 201 -5.48 3.78 5.59
CA ASP A 201 -6.66 3.61 6.44
C ASP A 201 -7.94 3.47 5.62
N THR A 202 -8.05 4.24 4.54
CA THR A 202 -9.18 4.18 3.62
C THR A 202 -9.30 2.81 2.95
N MET A 203 -8.19 2.14 2.62
CA MET A 203 -8.20 0.82 1.98
C MET A 203 -8.84 -0.27 2.86
N LYS A 204 -8.98 -0.05 4.18
CA LYS A 204 -9.71 -0.96 5.08
C LYS A 204 -11.21 -1.00 4.78
N PHE A 205 -11.75 -0.05 4.03
CA PHE A 205 -13.15 0.03 3.65
C PHE A 205 -13.36 -0.46 2.21
N GLY A 206 -14.30 -1.38 2.03
CA GLY A 206 -14.67 -1.99 0.74
C GLY A 206 -15.77 -1.22 0.00
N THR A 207 -16.11 -0.03 0.51
CA THR A 207 -17.10 0.88 -0.09
C THR A 207 -16.38 1.91 -0.96
N LYS A 208 -17.02 2.35 -2.04
CA LYS A 208 -16.49 3.39 -2.92
C LYS A 208 -16.42 4.76 -2.24
N TYR A 209 -15.44 5.55 -2.63
CA TYR A 209 -15.21 6.93 -2.21
C TYR A 209 -14.77 7.79 -3.40
N PHE A 210 -14.63 9.08 -3.16
CA PHE A 210 -14.17 10.03 -4.17
C PHE A 210 -12.69 10.32 -4.02
N LEU A 211 -11.95 10.15 -5.10
CA LEU A 211 -10.53 10.47 -5.22
C LEU A 211 -10.39 11.77 -6.01
N GLY A 212 -9.72 12.76 -5.44
CA GLY A 212 -9.27 13.95 -6.15
C GLY A 212 -7.91 13.69 -6.76
N VAL A 213 -7.87 13.69 -8.09
CA VAL A 213 -6.67 13.39 -8.87
C VAL A 213 -6.20 14.66 -9.57
N SER A 214 -4.93 15.00 -9.36
CA SER A 214 -4.23 16.02 -10.12
C SER A 214 -3.33 15.38 -11.16
N VAL A 215 -3.24 15.99 -12.34
CA VAL A 215 -2.36 15.53 -13.42
C VAL A 215 -1.29 16.55 -13.65
N ALA A 216 -0.06 16.07 -13.71
CA ALA A 216 1.07 16.93 -13.98
C ALA A 216 1.46 16.97 -15.46
N PHE A 217 2.31 17.94 -15.79
CA PHE A 217 2.88 18.09 -17.13
C PHE A 217 4.05 17.13 -17.38
N ALA A 218 4.75 16.71 -16.32
CA ALA A 218 5.86 15.77 -16.39
C ALA A 218 5.86 14.84 -15.17
N THR A 219 6.18 13.58 -15.41
CA THR A 219 6.20 12.51 -14.39
C THR A 219 7.30 12.77 -13.37
N GLY A 220 8.41 13.42 -13.72
CA GLY A 220 9.48 13.73 -12.76
C GLY A 220 10.03 12.46 -12.11
N TRP A 221 10.06 12.41 -10.77
CA TRP A 221 10.64 11.29 -9.99
C TRP A 221 9.64 10.18 -9.60
N ARG A 222 8.34 10.38 -9.86
CA ARG A 222 7.26 9.44 -9.54
C ARG A 222 6.98 8.51 -10.73
N LYS A 223 6.24 7.42 -10.50
CA LYS A 223 5.90 6.46 -11.56
C LYS A 223 4.62 6.79 -12.34
N SER A 224 3.83 7.76 -11.87
CA SER A 224 2.58 8.17 -12.52
C SER A 224 2.47 9.68 -12.69
N ASP A 225 1.81 10.12 -13.77
CA ASP A 225 1.44 11.52 -13.95
C ASP A 225 0.24 11.93 -13.08
N PHE A 226 -0.47 10.94 -12.52
CA PHE A 226 -1.63 11.10 -11.66
C PHE A 226 -1.19 11.12 -10.19
N ASP A 227 -1.54 12.18 -9.47
CA ASP A 227 -1.25 12.31 -8.04
C ASP A 227 -2.54 12.57 -7.26
N ILE A 228 -2.76 11.81 -6.19
CA ILE A 228 -3.95 11.96 -5.33
C ILE A 228 -3.70 13.08 -4.32
N PHE A 229 -4.55 14.10 -4.35
CA PHE A 229 -4.50 15.24 -3.40
C PHE A 229 -5.71 15.29 -2.46
N GLU A 230 -6.76 14.51 -2.73
CA GLU A 230 -7.96 14.46 -1.92
C GLU A 230 -8.53 13.04 -1.88
N ILE A 231 -9.00 12.63 -0.70
CA ILE A 231 -9.86 11.46 -0.52
C ILE A 231 -11.06 11.93 0.27
N ASN A 232 -12.27 11.65 -0.22
CA ASN A 232 -13.51 12.16 0.34
C ASN A 232 -14.60 11.09 0.31
N TYR A 233 -15.20 10.80 1.46
CA TYR A 233 -16.20 9.75 1.61
C TYR A 233 -17.63 10.20 1.27
N LYS A 234 -17.87 11.52 1.19
CA LYS A 234 -19.23 12.08 1.11
C LYS A 234 -19.55 12.74 -0.23
N ALA A 235 -18.58 13.37 -0.88
CA ALA A 235 -18.83 14.16 -2.08
C ALA A 235 -17.67 14.10 -3.08
N PRO A 236 -17.93 14.37 -4.38
CA PRO A 236 -16.89 14.51 -5.39
C PRO A 236 -15.80 15.52 -4.97
N ALA A 237 -14.56 15.17 -5.30
CA ALA A 237 -13.39 15.99 -5.02
C ALA A 237 -13.38 17.29 -5.85
N GLY A 238 -12.76 18.34 -5.31
CA GLY A 238 -12.78 19.67 -5.91
C GLY A 238 -14.11 20.43 -5.81
N GLY A 239 -15.04 19.99 -4.96
CA GLY A 239 -16.25 20.75 -4.64
C GLY A 239 -15.95 22.09 -3.97
N ALA A 240 -16.89 23.04 -4.01
CA ALA A 240 -16.78 24.26 -3.22
C ALA A 240 -16.84 23.91 -1.73
N TYR A 241 -15.69 23.87 -1.07
CA TYR A 241 -15.62 23.63 0.37
C TYR A 241 -15.89 24.93 1.11
N PRO A 242 -16.79 24.96 2.11
CA PRO A 242 -16.77 26.06 3.06
C PRO A 242 -15.37 26.07 3.69
N GLU A 243 -14.66 27.19 3.56
CA GLU A 243 -13.31 27.34 4.07
C GLU A 243 -13.27 26.89 5.53
N LEU A 244 -12.41 25.93 5.85
CA LEU A 244 -12.03 25.65 7.22
C LEU A 244 -11.32 26.90 7.73
N LYS A 245 -12.04 27.72 8.50
CA LYS A 245 -11.41 28.78 9.31
C LYS A 245 -10.37 28.10 10.20
N LYS A 246 -9.10 28.42 9.94
CA LYS A 246 -7.97 28.10 10.84
C LYS A 246 -8.22 28.65 12.23
#